data_AF-A0A081D141-F1
#
_entry.id   AF-A0A081D141-F1
#
_cell.length_a   1.000
_cell.length_b   1.000
_cell.length_c   1.000
_cell.angle_alpha   90.00
_cell.angle_beta   90.00
_cell.angle_gamma   90.00
#
_symmetry.space_group_name_H-M   'P 1'
#
loop_
_entity.id
_entity.type
_entity.pdbx_description
1 polymer ?
#
loop_
_entity_poly.entity_id
_entity_poly.type
_entity_poly.pdbx_seq_one_letter_code
_entity_poly.pdbx_strand_id
1 'polypeptide(L)' 'MPTVAETSLFTKQAPALFTDDEGKDLIDFLATDPQAGDEIPGAGGVRKLRF' A
#
# COMPACT_ATOMS: atom_id res chain seq x y z
N MET A 1 -1.87 -7.38 14.16
CA MET A 1 -1.58 -6.36 13.13
C MET A 1 -0.28 -6.75 12.45
N PRO A 2 -0.29 -7.11 11.16
CA PRO A 2 0.91 -7.26 10.37
C PRO A 2 1.64 -5.92 10.22
N THR A 3 2.96 -5.97 10.12
CA THR A 3 3.79 -4.80 9.83
C THR A 3 3.75 -4.53 8.33
N VAL A 4 3.48 -3.28 7.93
CA VAL A 4 3.60 -2.83 6.55
C VAL A 4 5.01 -2.28 6.35
N ALA A 5 5.72 -2.79 5.35
CA ALA A 5 7.04 -2.29 4.98
C ALA A 5 6.93 -1.51 3.67
N GLU A 6 7.33 -0.25 3.71
CA GLU A 6 7.39 0.58 2.50
C GLU A 6 8.63 0.25 1.66
N THR A 7 8.46 0.33 0.34
CA THR A 7 9.61 0.26 -0.58
C THR A 7 10.19 1.65 -0.79
N SER A 8 11.48 1.73 -1.09
CA SER A 8 12.17 3.00 -1.31
C SER A 8 11.59 3.83 -2.46
N LEU A 9 10.95 3.20 -3.45
CA LEU A 9 10.26 3.90 -4.54
C LEU A 9 8.96 4.53 -4.03
N PHE A 10 8.16 3.79 -3.27
CA PHE A 10 6.91 4.27 -2.68
C PHE A 10 7.16 5.48 -1.77
N THR A 11 8.07 5.36 -0.79
CA THR A 11 8.37 6.45 0.16
C THR A 11 8.83 7.75 -0.52
N LYS A 12 9.49 7.65 -1.68
CA LYS A 12 9.92 8.83 -2.46
C LYS A 12 8.80 9.48 -3.27
N GLN A 13 7.81 8.70 -3.72
CA GLN A 13 6.77 9.17 -4.65
C GLN A 13 5.46 9.49 -3.95
N ALA A 14 5.15 8.83 -2.83
CA ALA A 14 3.92 9.01 -2.08
C ALA A 14 3.63 10.48 -1.70
N PRO A 15 4.61 11.30 -1.25
CA PRO A 15 4.34 12.69 -0.88
C PRO A 15 3.90 13.60 -2.05
N ALA A 16 4.06 13.15 -3.30
CA ALA A 16 3.56 13.87 -4.47
C ALA A 16 2.09 13.57 -4.79
N LEU A 17 1.52 12.53 -4.16
CA LEU A 17 0.17 12.02 -4.42
C LEU A 17 -0.73 12.07 -3.19
N PHE A 18 -0.15 11.93 -1.99
CA PHE A 18 -0.85 11.89 -0.71
C PHE A 18 -0.32 12.97 0.22
N THR A 19 -1.21 13.49 1.07
CA THR A 19 -0.82 14.13 2.31
C THR A 19 -0.28 13.10 3.31
N ASP A 20 0.42 13.57 4.35
CA ASP A 20 0.97 12.68 5.39
C ASP A 20 -0.12 11.84 6.08
N ASP A 21 -1.31 12.44 6.30
CA ASP A 21 -2.44 11.76 6.93
C ASP A 21 -3.05 10.70 5.98
N GLU A 22 -3.28 11.03 4.71
CA GLU A 22 -3.78 10.05 3.71
C GLU A 22 -2.81 8.89 3.51
N GLY A 23 -1.50 9.17 3.53
CA GLY A 23 -0.46 8.15 3.47
C GLY A 23 -0.52 7.21 4.68
N LYS A 24 -0.72 7.77 5.88
CA LYS A 24 -0.89 6.97 7.09
C LYS A 24 -2.16 6.11 7.06
N ASP A 25 -3.27 6.68 6.60
CA ASP A 25 -4.54 5.95 6.46
C ASP A 25 -4.41 4.76 5.51
N LEU A 26 -3.64 4.90 4.41
CA LEU A 26 -3.34 3.79 3.50
C LEU A 26 -2.56 2.66 4.21
N ILE A 27 -1.55 3.02 5.00
CA ILE A 27 -0.74 2.04 5.74
C ILE A 27 -1.59 1.32 6.80
N ASP A 28 -2.40 2.06 7.55
CA ASP A 28 -3.31 1.49 8.55
C ASP A 28 -4.35 0.58 7.88
N PHE A 29 -4.91 0.98 6.74
CA PHE A 29 -5.82 0.15 5.95
C PHE A 29 -5.18 -1.18 5.53
N LEU A 30 -3.97 -1.15 4.94
CA LEU A 30 -3.26 -2.36 4.53
C LEU A 30 -2.88 -3.27 5.71
N ALA A 31 -2.60 -2.69 6.87
CA ALA A 31 -2.35 -3.46 8.08
C ALA A 31 -3.62 -4.19 8.56
N THR A 32 -4.82 -3.63 8.33
CA THR A 32 -6.08 -4.29 8.70
C THR A 32 -6.52 -5.36 7.70
N ASP A 33 -6.30 -5.15 6.39
CA ASP A 33 -6.63 -6.10 5.33
C ASP A 33 -5.47 -6.33 4.34
N PRO A 34 -4.59 -7.31 4.63
CA PRO A 34 -3.47 -7.65 3.75
C PRO A 34 -3.87 -8.23 2.39
N GLN A 35 -5.14 -8.62 2.20
CA GLN A 35 -5.64 -9.19 0.93
C GLN A 35 -6.40 -8.15 0.11
N ALA A 36 -6.41 -6.88 0.53
CA ALA A 36 -7.04 -5.80 -0.20
C ALA A 36 -6.47 -5.65 -1.62
N GLY A 37 -7.31 -5.15 -2.52
CA GLY A 37 -6.99 -4.95 -3.93
C GLY A 37 -7.08 -6.22 -4.77
N ASP A 38 -6.89 -6.03 -6.07
CA ASP A 38 -6.98 -7.10 -7.07
C ASP A 38 -5.62 -7.75 -7.24
N GLU A 39 -5.56 -9.09 -7.16
CA GLU A 39 -4.35 -9.83 -7.48
C GLU A 39 -3.97 -9.63 -8.95
N ILE A 40 -2.69 -9.37 -9.22
CA ILE A 40 -2.16 -9.26 -10.58
C ILE A 40 -1.69 -10.66 -11.01
N PRO A 41 -2.38 -11.32 -11.98
CA PRO A 41 -2.04 -12.68 -12.38
C PRO A 41 -0.61 -12.76 -12.93
N GLY A 42 0.14 -13.78 -12.50
CA GLY A 42 1.52 -14.01 -12.92
C GLY A 42 2.56 -13.15 -12.19
N ALA A 43 2.17 -12.27 -11.27
CA ALA A 43 3.09 -11.41 -10.51
C ALA A 43 3.52 -12.00 -9.15
N GLY A 44 3.22 -13.27 -8.86
CA GLY A 44 3.66 -13.94 -7.64
C GLY A 44 3.00 -13.39 -6.36
N GLY A 45 1.72 -13.05 -6.40
CA GLY A 45 0.96 -12.57 -5.24
C GLY A 45 0.97 -11.06 -5.04
N VAL A 46 1.53 -10.28 -5.97
CA VAL A 46 1.39 -8.80 -5.97
C VAL A 46 -0.06 -8.41 -6.24
N ARG A 47 -0.56 -7.43 -5.49
CA ARG A 47 -1.93 -6.91 -5.61
C ARG A 47 -1.92 -5.42 -5.96
N LYS A 48 -2.93 -4.97 -6.69
CA LYS A 48 -3.16 -3.56 -7.03
C LYS A 48 -4.38 -3.04 -6.31
N LEU A 49 -4.19 -2.00 -5.50
CA LEU A 49 -5.24 -1.34 -4.74
C LEU A 49 -5.54 0.03 -5.34
N ARG A 50 -6.83 0.39 -5.41
CA ARG A 50 -7.29 1.77 -5.53
C ARG A 50 -7.63 2.24 -4.11
N PHE A 51 -6.93 3.26 -3.64
CA PHE A 51 -7.12 3.87 -2.34
C PHE A 51 -7.52 5.33 -2.57
#